data_AF-A0A6G6GJ04-F1
#
_entry.id   AF-A0A6G6GJ04-F1
#
_cell.length_a   1.000
_cell.length_b   1.000
_cell.length_c   1.000
_cell.angle_alpha   90.00
_cell.angle_beta   90.00
_cell.angle_gamma   90.00
#
_symmetry.space_group_name_H-M   'P 1'
#
loop_
_entity.id
_entity.type
_entity.pdbx_description
1 polymer ?
#
loop_
_entity_poly.entity_id
_entity_poly.type
_entity_poly.pdbx_seq_one_letter_code
_entity_poly.pdbx_strand_id
1 'polypeptide(L)'
;MRINFLFVIVILLCFSCREQRKLSSTDPINWEKRMLKSNPTDSLENGSTFLSIYSQIFMRTEQDYVDLTATVSLHNPNIADTLFVNRAVYYNTAGEAIRTYFDKTIYVRPLETVQIVIDGVDNEGGTGANFIFDWQMHPKSIAPLFEAVMLSTYGQQGISFVTEGKRIK
;
A
#
# COMPACT_ATOMS: atom_id res chain seq x y z
N MET A 1 16.30 3.65 -53.57
CA MET A 1 16.93 3.33 -52.27
C MET A 1 16.43 4.18 -51.10
N ARG A 2 16.12 5.48 -51.26
CA ARG A 2 15.60 6.33 -50.15
C ARG A 2 14.20 5.95 -49.64
N ILE A 3 13.31 5.45 -50.50
CA ILE A 3 11.91 5.13 -50.13
C ILE A 3 11.78 3.85 -49.28
N ASN A 4 12.64 2.85 -49.51
CA ASN A 4 12.67 1.62 -48.71
C ASN A 4 13.19 1.87 -47.28
N PHE A 5 14.05 2.88 -47.09
CA PHE A 5 14.56 3.25 -45.77
C PHE A 5 13.47 3.92 -44.92
N LEU A 6 12.57 4.69 -45.54
CA LEU A 6 11.44 5.32 -44.85
C LEU A 6 10.44 4.27 -44.32
N PHE A 7 10.19 3.21 -45.10
CA PHE A 7 9.31 2.11 -44.70
C PHE A 7 9.85 1.33 -43.49
N VAL A 8 11.16 1.12 -43.42
CA VAL A 8 11.81 0.43 -42.29
C VAL A 8 11.71 1.25 -41.00
N ILE A 9 11.85 2.58 -41.07
CA ILE A 9 11.70 3.47 -39.91
C ILE A 9 10.25 3.48 -39.39
N VAL A 10 9.26 3.48 -40.29
CA VAL A 10 7.83 3.43 -39.91
C VAL A 10 7.49 2.08 -39.26
N ILE A 11 8.05 0.96 -39.74
CA ILE A 11 7.85 -0.36 -39.14
C ILE A 11 8.50 -0.45 -37.75
N LEU A 12 9.67 0.17 -37.53
CA LEU A 12 10.35 0.22 -36.23
C LEU A 12 9.58 1.02 -35.17
N LEU A 13 8.81 2.03 -35.57
CA LEU A 13 7.96 2.81 -34.65
C LEU A 13 6.71 2.04 -34.18
N CYS A 14 6.25 1.04 -34.95
CA CYS A 14 5.08 0.23 -34.60
C CYS A 14 5.38 -0.90 -33.59
N PHE A 15 6.65 -1.26 -33.37
CA PHE A 15 7.03 -2.29 -32.40
C PHE A 15 7.28 -1.76 -30.98
N SER A 16 7.14 -0.46 -30.73
CA SER A 16 7.21 0.10 -29.38
C SER A 16 5.90 -0.11 -28.60
N CYS A 17 5.42 -1.35 -28.54
CA CYS A 17 4.38 -1.73 -27.62
C CYS A 17 5.00 -1.84 -26.22
N ARG A 18 5.01 -0.73 -25.49
CA ARG A 18 5.49 -0.69 -24.10
C ARG A 18 4.43 -1.36 -23.25
N GLU A 19 4.68 -2.59 -22.83
CA GLU A 19 3.83 -3.30 -21.88
C GLU A 19 3.64 -2.42 -20.64
N GLN A 20 2.39 -2.05 -20.34
CA GLN A 20 2.08 -1.28 -19.13
C GLN A 20 2.44 -2.16 -17.93
N ARG A 21 3.45 -1.76 -17.15
CA ARG A 21 3.79 -2.46 -15.91
C ARG A 21 2.57 -2.41 -14.99
N LYS A 22 2.01 -3.58 -14.68
CA LYS A 22 1.04 -3.69 -13.58
C LYS A 22 1.77 -3.30 -12.29
N LEU A 23 1.24 -2.36 -11.55
CA LEU A 23 1.82 -1.96 -10.27
C LEU A 23 1.70 -3.13 -9.30
N SER A 24 2.76 -3.43 -8.54
CA SER A 24 2.74 -4.51 -7.54
C SER A 24 1.66 -4.28 -6.48
N SER A 25 1.28 -3.02 -6.28
CA SER A 25 0.19 -2.57 -5.42
C SER A 25 -1.21 -2.97 -5.93
N THR A 26 -1.34 -3.31 -7.21
CA THR A 26 -2.59 -3.77 -7.84
C THR A 26 -2.62 -5.27 -8.09
N ASP A 27 -1.48 -5.96 -7.93
CA ASP A 27 -1.46 -7.42 -7.90
C ASP A 27 -1.99 -7.84 -6.53
N PRO A 28 -3.10 -8.57 -6.44
CA PRO A 28 -3.52 -9.09 -5.16
C PRO A 28 -2.39 -9.97 -4.63
N ILE A 29 -1.66 -9.47 -3.63
CA ILE A 29 -1.34 -10.30 -2.46
C ILE A 29 -2.53 -11.20 -2.30
N ASN A 30 -2.33 -12.52 -2.24
CA ASN A 30 -3.42 -13.47 -2.38
C ASN A 30 -4.38 -13.36 -1.17
N TRP A 31 -5.17 -12.29 -1.14
CA TRP A 31 -6.07 -11.86 -0.10
C TRP A 31 -7.17 -12.90 0.00
N GLU A 32 -7.57 -13.46 -1.14
CA GLU A 32 -8.49 -14.58 -1.24
C GLU A 32 -8.10 -15.78 -0.38
N LYS A 33 -6.81 -16.12 -0.28
CA LYS A 33 -6.34 -17.20 0.63
C LYS A 33 -6.51 -16.85 2.11
N ARG A 34 -6.56 -15.56 2.45
CA ARG A 34 -6.67 -15.04 3.84
C ARG A 34 -8.10 -14.63 4.20
N MET A 35 -8.98 -14.50 3.21
CA MET A 35 -10.37 -14.14 3.42
C MET A 35 -11.06 -15.20 4.25
N LEU A 36 -11.75 -14.76 5.30
CA LEU A 36 -12.61 -15.63 6.06
C LEU A 36 -13.78 -16.11 5.17
N LYS A 37 -14.05 -17.41 5.21
CA LYS A 37 -15.23 -17.99 4.54
C LYS A 37 -16.54 -17.71 5.28
N SER A 38 -16.46 -17.31 6.54
CA SER A 38 -17.58 -17.01 7.44
C SER A 38 -17.19 -15.91 8.41
N ASN A 39 -18.15 -15.07 8.81
CA ASN A 39 -17.88 -14.00 9.77
C ASN A 39 -17.41 -14.55 11.12
N PRO A 40 -16.39 -13.92 11.74
CA PRO A 40 -15.94 -14.32 13.07
C PRO A 40 -16.99 -13.92 14.13
N THR A 41 -17.01 -14.68 15.23
CA THR A 41 -18.05 -14.71 16.27
C THR A 41 -18.43 -13.33 16.85
N ASP A 42 -19.68 -13.17 17.30
CA ASP A 42 -20.34 -11.93 17.76
C ASP A 42 -19.69 -11.16 18.94
N SER A 43 -18.53 -11.58 19.45
CA SER A 43 -17.89 -10.98 20.64
C SER A 43 -16.63 -10.16 20.36
N LEU A 44 -16.39 -9.76 19.10
CA LEU A 44 -15.21 -8.99 18.72
C LEU A 44 -15.37 -7.49 19.00
N GLU A 45 -14.28 -6.87 19.46
CA GLU A 45 -14.16 -5.42 19.58
C GLU A 45 -13.70 -4.84 18.24
N ASN A 46 -14.35 -3.75 17.81
CA ASN A 46 -13.99 -3.04 16.57
C ASN A 46 -13.05 -1.88 16.87
N GLY A 47 -12.13 -1.62 15.95
CA GLY A 47 -11.30 -0.42 15.96
C GLY A 47 -10.95 0.03 14.56
N SER A 48 -10.42 1.25 14.46
CA SER A 48 -9.90 1.79 13.21
C SER A 48 -8.58 2.51 13.44
N THR A 49 -7.64 2.36 12.52
CA THR A 49 -6.32 2.99 12.57
C THR A 49 -6.06 3.81 11.31
N PHE A 50 -5.60 5.04 11.52
CA PHE A 50 -5.10 5.94 10.49
C PHE A 50 -3.59 5.81 10.38
N LEU A 51 -3.05 5.60 9.18
CA LEU A 51 -1.61 5.54 8.93
C LEU A 51 -1.23 6.54 7.83
N SER A 52 -0.43 7.54 8.16
CA SER A 52 0.17 8.44 7.16
C SER A 52 1.13 7.67 6.28
N ILE A 53 1.04 7.83 4.96
CA ILE A 53 2.05 7.29 4.03
C ILE A 53 2.41 8.32 2.97
N TYR A 54 3.63 8.24 2.46
CA TYR A 54 4.14 9.23 1.52
C TYR A 54 4.67 8.50 0.29
N SER A 55 3.95 8.58 -0.83
CA SER A 55 4.46 8.18 -2.15
C SER A 55 5.42 9.21 -2.72
N GLN A 56 5.34 10.47 -2.24
CA GLN A 56 6.24 11.55 -2.61
C GLN A 56 6.55 12.43 -1.39
N ILE A 57 7.74 13.03 -1.33
CA ILE A 57 8.10 14.02 -0.31
C ILE A 57 8.84 15.20 -0.94
N PHE A 58 8.57 16.41 -0.45
CA PHE A 58 9.26 17.62 -0.89
C PHE A 58 10.70 17.63 -0.39
N MET A 59 11.63 18.06 -1.24
CA MET A 59 13.04 18.21 -0.88
C MET A 59 13.38 19.65 -0.48
N ARG A 60 13.06 20.62 -1.34
CA ARG A 60 13.47 22.02 -1.18
C ARG A 60 12.36 23.01 -1.47
N THR A 61 11.56 22.74 -2.51
CA THR A 61 10.43 23.57 -2.94
C THR A 61 9.23 22.69 -3.26
N GLU A 62 8.06 23.28 -3.45
CA GLU A 62 6.83 22.55 -3.81
C GLU A 62 6.87 21.89 -5.19
N GLN A 63 7.80 22.32 -6.05
CA GLN A 63 8.02 21.76 -7.39
C GLN A 63 9.15 20.71 -7.40
N ASP A 64 9.78 20.48 -6.25
CA ASP A 64 10.95 19.62 -6.11
C ASP A 64 10.67 18.51 -5.09
N TYR A 65 10.26 17.35 -5.60
CA TYR A 65 9.88 16.18 -4.84
C TYR A 65 10.62 14.93 -5.32
N VAL A 66 10.69 13.94 -4.43
CA VAL A 66 11.19 12.59 -4.75
C VAL A 66 10.11 11.57 -4.52
N ASP A 67 10.05 10.58 -5.41
CA ASP A 67 9.15 9.46 -5.25
C ASP A 67 9.74 8.42 -4.28
N LEU A 68 8.86 7.79 -3.50
CA LEU A 68 9.15 6.88 -2.41
C LEU A 68 8.42 5.56 -2.66
N THR A 69 9.13 4.44 -2.49
CA THR A 69 8.48 3.15 -2.31
C THR A 69 8.01 3.06 -0.86
N ALA A 70 6.73 2.76 -0.63
CA ALA A 70 6.19 2.60 0.71
C ALA A 70 5.90 1.13 0.98
N THR A 71 6.48 0.58 2.05
CA THR A 71 6.14 -0.75 2.57
C THR A 71 5.29 -0.59 3.81
N VAL A 72 3.99 -0.86 3.67
CA VAL A 72 3.02 -0.80 4.76
C VAL A 72 2.92 -2.17 5.40
N SER A 73 3.11 -2.25 6.70
CA SER A 73 3.11 -3.49 7.48
C SER A 73 1.99 -3.49 8.51
N LEU A 74 1.19 -4.55 8.48
CA LEU A 74 0.15 -4.88 9.44
C LEU A 74 0.67 -5.98 10.35
N HIS A 75 1.03 -5.63 11.57
CA HIS A 75 1.54 -6.57 12.56
C HIS A 75 0.44 -7.02 13.50
N ASN A 76 0.37 -8.33 13.76
CA ASN A 76 -0.33 -8.85 14.92
C ASN A 76 0.66 -9.05 16.09
N PRO A 77 0.68 -8.15 17.10
CA PRO A 77 1.59 -8.29 18.23
C PRO A 77 1.16 -9.36 19.24
N ASN A 78 -0.02 -9.96 19.09
CA ASN A 78 -0.48 -11.01 20.00
C ASN A 78 0.31 -12.30 19.78
N ILE A 79 0.69 -12.94 20.89
CA ILE A 79 1.44 -14.20 20.88
C ILE A 79 0.53 -15.41 20.64
N ALA A 80 -0.75 -15.32 21.03
CA ALA A 80 -1.71 -16.44 20.96
C ALA A 80 -2.98 -16.10 20.15
N ASP A 81 -3.40 -14.84 20.12
CA ASP A 81 -4.66 -14.45 19.50
C ASP A 81 -4.52 -14.04 18.03
N THR A 82 -5.52 -14.40 17.24
CA THR A 82 -5.64 -13.97 15.83
C THR A 82 -6.33 -12.61 15.78
N LEU A 83 -5.85 -11.73 14.92
CA LEU A 83 -6.50 -10.46 14.60
C LEU A 83 -7.25 -10.56 13.29
N PHE A 84 -8.27 -9.73 13.13
CA PHE A 84 -9.08 -9.66 11.94
C PHE A 84 -9.01 -8.24 11.38
N VAL A 85 -8.76 -8.10 10.08
CA VAL A 85 -8.73 -6.79 9.41
C VAL A 85 -9.81 -6.81 8.37
N ASN A 86 -10.83 -5.98 8.56
CA ASN A 86 -12.04 -5.94 7.75
C ASN A 86 -11.80 -5.20 6.44
N ARG A 87 -11.01 -4.13 6.49
CA ARG A 87 -10.83 -3.24 5.35
C ARG A 87 -9.49 -2.50 5.40
N ALA A 88 -8.89 -2.30 4.23
CA ALA A 88 -7.75 -1.41 4.02
C ALA A 88 -8.01 -0.50 2.82
N VAL A 89 -8.17 0.80 3.07
CA VAL A 89 -8.43 1.82 2.04
C VAL A 89 -7.27 2.80 2.00
N TYR A 90 -6.80 3.08 0.79
CA TYR A 90 -5.75 4.04 0.48
C TYR A 90 -6.36 5.34 -0.05
N TYR A 91 -5.98 6.46 0.54
CA TYR A 91 -6.42 7.80 0.21
C TYR A 91 -5.27 8.66 -0.28
N ASN A 92 -5.55 9.52 -1.25
CA ASN A 92 -4.59 10.52 -1.74
C ASN A 92 -4.50 11.75 -0.80
N THR A 93 -3.61 12.69 -1.13
CA THR A 93 -3.44 13.96 -0.41
C THR A 93 -4.73 14.77 -0.26
N ALA A 94 -5.66 14.67 -1.21
CA ALA A 94 -6.95 15.38 -1.16
C ALA A 94 -7.99 14.68 -0.26
N GLY A 95 -7.67 13.50 0.29
CA GLY A 95 -8.58 12.71 1.10
C GLY A 95 -9.56 11.86 0.28
N GLU A 96 -9.29 11.67 -1.01
CA GLU A 96 -10.12 10.83 -1.89
C GLU A 96 -9.64 9.37 -1.81
N ALA A 97 -10.57 8.42 -1.69
CA ALA A 97 -10.25 7.00 -1.71
C ALA A 97 -9.85 6.58 -3.13
N ILE A 98 -8.57 6.29 -3.33
CA ILE A 98 -8.01 5.93 -4.65
C ILE A 98 -7.87 4.43 -4.83
N ARG A 99 -7.76 3.65 -3.75
CA ARG A 99 -7.67 2.18 -3.83
C ARG A 99 -8.21 1.50 -2.58
N THR A 100 -8.96 0.42 -2.78
CA THR A 100 -9.35 -0.49 -1.71
C THR A 100 -8.60 -1.80 -1.92
N TYR A 101 -7.68 -2.15 -1.02
CA TYR A 101 -6.87 -3.36 -1.16
C TYR A 101 -7.68 -4.62 -0.83
N PHE A 102 -8.52 -4.51 0.18
CA PHE A 102 -9.53 -5.50 0.51
C PHE A 102 -10.65 -4.82 1.33
N ASP A 103 -11.86 -5.30 1.14
CA ASP A 103 -13.08 -4.94 1.87
C ASP A 103 -13.79 -6.17 2.48
N LYS A 104 -13.09 -7.31 2.47
CA LYS A 104 -13.48 -8.55 3.11
C LYS A 104 -12.52 -8.86 4.24
N THR A 105 -13.06 -9.35 5.35
CA THR A 105 -12.28 -9.68 6.53
C THR A 105 -11.21 -10.72 6.24
N ILE A 106 -9.96 -10.33 6.46
CA ILE A 106 -8.80 -11.23 6.47
C ILE A 106 -8.40 -11.52 7.92
N TYR A 107 -7.80 -12.68 8.15
CA TYR A 107 -7.16 -12.97 9.44
C TYR A 107 -5.65 -12.71 9.37
N VAL A 108 -5.08 -12.29 10.50
CA VAL A 108 -3.65 -12.14 10.72
C VAL A 108 -3.29 -12.98 11.95
N ARG A 109 -2.54 -14.06 11.74
CA ARG A 109 -2.20 -15.02 12.80
C ARG A 109 -1.35 -14.37 13.89
N PRO A 110 -1.25 -14.99 15.08
CA PRO A 110 -0.35 -14.51 16.12
C PRO A 110 1.06 -14.29 15.59
N LEU A 111 1.65 -13.13 15.89
CA LEU A 111 2.98 -12.69 15.45
C LEU A 111 3.17 -12.61 13.92
N GLU A 112 2.11 -12.75 13.12
CA GLU A 112 2.19 -12.62 11.67
C GLU A 112 2.24 -11.14 11.27
N THR A 113 2.94 -10.87 10.17
CA THR A 113 2.94 -9.57 9.50
C THR A 113 2.41 -9.75 8.08
N VAL A 114 1.48 -8.88 7.69
CA VAL A 114 0.99 -8.78 6.31
C VAL A 114 1.43 -7.44 5.75
N GLN A 115 1.93 -7.42 4.52
CA GLN A 115 2.50 -6.22 3.92
C GLN A 115 1.74 -5.80 2.67
N ILE A 116 1.69 -4.50 2.44
CA ILE A 116 1.25 -3.86 1.19
C ILE A 116 2.43 -3.02 0.69
N VAL A 117 2.80 -3.18 -0.59
CA VAL A 117 3.87 -2.39 -1.20
C VAL A 117 3.27 -1.41 -2.20
N ILE A 118 3.56 -0.13 -2.02
CA ILE A 118 3.29 0.94 -2.98
C ILE A 118 4.59 1.17 -3.75
N ASP A 119 4.58 0.86 -5.04
CA ASP A 119 5.75 1.04 -5.88
C ASP A 119 6.14 2.53 -5.94
N GLY A 120 7.43 2.85 -5.94
CA GLY A 120 7.87 4.25 -6.05
C GLY A 120 7.55 4.94 -7.38
N VAL A 121 6.94 4.25 -8.35
CA VAL A 121 6.40 4.88 -9.57
C VAL A 121 4.89 5.16 -9.46
N ASP A 122 4.24 4.68 -8.40
CA ASP A 122 2.84 4.93 -8.07
C ASP A 122 2.74 6.24 -7.29
N ASN A 123 2.41 7.31 -8.01
CA ASN A 123 2.28 8.65 -7.46
C ASN A 123 0.83 9.08 -7.21
N GLU A 124 -0.14 8.16 -7.30
CA GLU A 124 -1.57 8.46 -7.11
C GLU A 124 -1.87 9.00 -5.70
N GLY A 125 -1.07 8.61 -4.71
CA GLY A 125 -1.18 9.10 -3.34
C GLY A 125 -0.72 10.55 -3.15
N GLY A 126 0.22 11.02 -3.96
CA GLY A 126 0.87 12.32 -3.81
C GLY A 126 1.73 12.45 -2.54
N THR A 127 1.78 13.66 -1.98
CA THR A 127 2.66 14.06 -0.86
C THR A 127 2.04 13.98 0.53
N GLY A 128 0.78 13.54 0.66
CA GLY A 128 0.05 13.51 1.94
C GLY A 128 -0.94 12.35 2.03
N ALA A 129 -0.59 11.22 1.39
CA ALA A 129 -1.45 10.06 1.31
C ALA A 129 -1.63 9.37 2.67
N ASN A 130 -2.64 8.52 2.80
CA ASN A 130 -2.89 7.79 4.04
C ASN A 130 -3.67 6.50 3.83
N PHE A 131 -3.56 5.60 4.79
CA PHE A 131 -4.40 4.41 4.90
C PHE A 131 -5.37 4.52 6.06
N ILE A 132 -6.58 4.01 5.85
CA ILE A 132 -7.51 3.65 6.92
C ILE A 132 -7.63 2.12 6.96
N PHE A 133 -7.37 1.57 8.14
CA PHE A 133 -7.58 0.16 8.44
C PHE A 133 -8.73 0.01 9.43
N ASP A 134 -9.73 -0.77 9.05
CA ASP A 134 -10.77 -1.22 9.97
C ASP A 134 -10.44 -2.64 10.41
N TRP A 135 -10.46 -2.88 11.72
CA TRP A 135 -10.03 -4.13 12.30
C TRP A 135 -10.89 -4.54 13.49
N GLN A 136 -10.76 -5.81 13.82
CA GLN A 136 -11.47 -6.49 14.89
C GLN A 136 -10.48 -7.34 15.69
N MET A 137 -10.68 -7.36 17.00
CA MET A 137 -9.87 -8.17 17.92
C MET A 137 -10.75 -8.81 18.99
N HIS A 138 -10.26 -9.88 19.62
CA HIS A 138 -10.91 -10.42 20.80
C HIS A 138 -10.77 -9.44 21.99
N PRO A 139 -11.76 -9.42 22.91
CA PRO A 139 -11.65 -8.63 24.12
C PRO A 139 -10.37 -9.00 24.89
N LYS A 140 -9.63 -7.98 25.35
CA LYS A 140 -8.33 -8.09 26.06
C LYS A 140 -7.12 -8.47 25.19
N SER A 141 -7.28 -8.70 23.88
CA SER A 141 -6.14 -8.79 22.98
C SER A 141 -5.49 -7.41 22.77
N ILE A 142 -4.26 -7.42 22.26
CA ILE A 142 -3.52 -6.22 21.88
C ILE A 142 -3.97 -5.78 20.48
N ALA A 143 -4.22 -4.49 20.29
CA ALA A 143 -4.58 -3.93 19.00
C ALA A 143 -3.47 -4.15 17.94
N PRO A 144 -3.82 -4.27 16.65
CA PRO A 144 -2.83 -4.36 15.58
C PRO A 144 -1.91 -3.13 15.55
N LEU A 145 -0.64 -3.37 15.26
CA LEU A 145 0.33 -2.31 14.98
C LEU A 145 0.43 -2.12 13.46
N PHE A 146 0.24 -0.89 13.01
CA PHE A 146 0.38 -0.50 11.62
C PHE A 146 1.60 0.39 11.48
N GLU A 147 2.48 0.05 10.56
CA GLU A 147 3.72 0.80 10.29
C GLU A 147 3.84 1.01 8.79
N ALA A 148 4.45 2.10 8.36
CA ALA A 148 4.96 2.20 7.00
C ALA A 148 6.42 2.63 6.99
N VAL A 149 7.22 1.94 6.19
CA VAL A 149 8.59 2.31 5.88
C VAL A 149 8.61 2.93 4.48
N MET A 150 9.05 4.17 4.38
CA MET A 150 9.23 4.87 3.11
C MET A 150 10.69 4.83 2.76
N LEU A 151 10.99 4.48 1.51
CA LEU A 151 12.35 4.37 1.01
C LEU A 151 12.47 4.97 -0.40
N SER A 152 13.45 5.85 -0.60
CA SER A 152 13.86 6.32 -1.91
C SER A 152 15.37 6.26 -2.03
N THR A 153 15.84 5.78 -3.18
CA THR A 153 17.24 5.83 -3.58
C THR A 153 17.34 6.81 -4.75
N TYR A 154 17.56 8.09 -4.46
CA TYR A 154 17.70 9.13 -5.47
C TYR A 154 19.18 9.52 -5.64
N GLY A 155 19.79 9.10 -6.75
CA GLY A 155 21.21 9.33 -7.01
C GLY A 155 22.11 8.64 -5.96
N GLN A 156 22.91 9.42 -5.24
CA GLN A 156 23.79 8.94 -4.17
C GLN A 156 23.18 9.08 -2.76
N GLN A 157 21.96 9.60 -2.64
CA GLN A 157 21.30 9.83 -1.36
C GLN A 157 20.16 8.81 -1.18
N GLY A 158 20.18 8.11 -0.05
CA GLY A 158 19.08 7.28 0.41
C GLY A 158 18.27 8.04 1.46
N ILE A 159 16.96 8.17 1.24
CA ILE A 159 16.04 8.69 2.24
C ILE A 159 15.20 7.53 2.72
N SER A 160 15.13 7.35 4.04
CA SER A 160 14.20 6.43 4.65
C SER A 160 13.64 6.96 5.96
N PHE A 161 12.36 6.75 6.18
CA PHE A 161 11.70 7.10 7.44
C PHE A 161 10.50 6.18 7.68
N VAL A 162 10.04 6.18 8.92
CA VAL A 162 8.90 5.37 9.37
C VAL A 162 7.76 6.28 9.79
N THR A 163 6.54 5.82 9.54
CA THR A 163 5.34 6.33 10.20
C THR A 163 4.66 5.19 10.94
N GLU A 164 4.00 5.55 12.05
CA GLU A 164 3.22 4.63 12.86
C GLU A 164 1.74 5.01 12.80
N GLY A 165 0.89 3.99 12.80
CA GLY A 165 -0.54 4.15 12.76
C GLY A 165 -1.10 4.65 14.09
N LYS A 166 -2.02 5.61 14.02
CA LYS A 166 -2.76 6.12 15.17
C LYS A 166 -4.18 5.56 15.18
N ARG A 167 -4.56 4.94 16.30
CA ARG A 167 -5.95 4.52 16.51
C ARG A 167 -6.86 5.75 16.53
N ILE A 168 -7.93 5.70 15.73
CA ILE A 168 -8.91 6.78 15.61
C ILE A 168 -10.31 6.37 16.08
N LYS A 169 -10.53 5.08 16.35
CA LYS A 169 -11.74 4.49 16.91
C LYS A 169 -11.40 3.24 17.71
#